data_AF-A0A7R9LZ09-F1
#
_entry.id   AF-A0A7R9LZ09-F1
#
_cell.length_a   1.000
_cell.length_b   1.000
_cell.length_c   1.000
_cell.angle_alpha   90.00
_cell.angle_beta   90.00
_cell.angle_gamma   90.00
#
_symmetry.space_group_name_H-M   'P 1'
#
loop_
_entity.id
_entity.type
_entity.pdbx_description
1 polymer ?
#
loop_
_entity_poly.entity_id
_entity_poly.type
_entity_poly.pdbx_seq_one_letter_code
_entity_poly.pdbx_strand_id
1 'polypeptide(L)'
;ISCEPHINIVFLKTHKTGSTSVQNILFRYGDTHGLTIAVPPTEGYLGHPEFKRSLLPKLINPETGQQISYNIITNHMRFNYEEVKALMPFNTKYITLLRNPNQLNKFNDWKVI
;
A
#
# COMPACT_ATOMS: atom_id res chain seq x y z
N ILE A 1 24.04 8.79 -15.86
CA ILE A 1 22.68 8.92 -15.29
C ILE A 1 22.72 8.23 -13.93
N SER A 2 22.55 8.99 -12.84
CA SER A 2 22.39 8.41 -11.49
C SER A 2 20.90 8.10 -11.29
N CYS A 3 20.58 6.91 -10.80
CA CYS A 3 19.22 6.56 -10.40
C CYS A 3 19.14 6.62 -8.88
N GLU A 4 18.34 7.56 -8.37
CA GLU A 4 18.07 7.65 -6.93
C GLU A 4 16.92 6.72 -6.54
N PRO A 5 17.02 6.02 -5.40
CA PRO A 5 15.98 5.15 -4.91
C PRO A 5 14.69 5.93 -4.62
N HIS A 6 13.56 5.38 -5.05
CA HIS A 6 12.25 5.95 -4.75
C HIS A 6 11.65 5.30 -3.51
N ILE A 7 11.16 6.09 -2.57
CA ILE A 7 10.71 5.59 -1.25
C ILE A 7 9.21 5.68 -1.02
N ASN A 8 8.47 6.49 -1.80
CA ASN A 8 7.05 6.73 -1.59
C ASN A 8 6.21 5.91 -2.59
N ILE A 9 5.73 4.75 -2.17
CA ILE A 9 5.13 3.75 -3.05
C ILE A 9 3.77 3.31 -2.53
N VAL A 10 2.75 3.42 -3.37
CA VAL A 10 1.47 2.75 -3.18
C VAL A 10 1.43 1.55 -4.12
N PHE A 11 1.39 0.35 -3.56
CA PHE A 11 1.17 -0.87 -4.31
C PHE A 11 -0.28 -1.34 -4.13
N LEU A 12 -1.09 -1.14 -5.17
CA LEU A 12 -2.47 -1.58 -5.22
C LEU A 12 -2.51 -3.10 -5.40
N LYS A 13 -2.60 -3.80 -4.28
CA LYS A 13 -2.49 -5.26 -4.23
C LYS A 13 -3.73 -5.94 -4.78
N THR A 14 -3.61 -6.46 -6.00
CA THR A 14 -4.64 -7.27 -6.65
C THR A 14 -4.54 -8.75 -6.24
N HIS A 15 -5.68 -9.46 -6.20
CA HIS A 15 -5.69 -10.87 -5.82
C HIS A 15 -5.11 -11.77 -6.92
N LYS A 16 -4.34 -12.79 -6.50
CA LYS A 16 -3.83 -13.88 -7.35
C LYS A 16 -2.95 -13.45 -8.55
N THR A 17 -2.30 -12.30 -8.45
CA THR A 17 -1.38 -11.74 -9.46
C THR A 17 0.11 -11.93 -9.12
N GLY A 18 0.44 -12.73 -8.10
CA GLY A 18 1.80 -12.77 -7.52
C GLY A 18 2.09 -11.59 -6.58
N SER A 19 1.06 -10.80 -6.25
CA SER A 19 1.18 -9.58 -5.46
C SER A 19 1.72 -9.76 -4.03
N THR A 20 1.54 -10.92 -3.41
CA THR A 20 2.15 -11.21 -2.09
C THR A 20 3.68 -11.21 -2.15
N SER A 21 4.29 -11.62 -3.27
CA SER A 21 5.74 -11.57 -3.44
C SER A 21 6.23 -10.12 -3.47
N VAL A 22 5.59 -9.26 -4.26
CA VAL A 22 5.93 -7.82 -4.34
C VAL A 22 5.69 -7.11 -3.02
N GLN A 23 4.58 -7.40 -2.33
CA GLN A 23 4.31 -6.87 -0.99
C GLN A 23 5.47 -7.15 -0.02
N ASN A 24 5.94 -8.41 0.04
CA ASN A 24 7.02 -8.77 0.95
C ASN A 24 8.36 -8.13 0.57
N ILE A 25 8.62 -7.91 -0.73
CA ILE A 25 9.79 -7.14 -1.17
C ILE A 25 9.69 -5.70 -0.67
N LEU A 26 8.53 -5.05 -0.83
CA LEU A 26 8.32 -3.67 -0.38
C LEU A 26 8.36 -3.53 1.14
N PHE A 27 7.87 -4.52 1.90
CA PHE A 27 8.03 -4.53 3.36
C PHE A 27 9.49 -4.61 3.79
N ARG A 28 10.28 -5.51 3.18
CA ARG A 28 11.72 -5.59 3.47
C ARG A 28 12.46 -4.32 3.07
N TYR A 29 12.10 -3.73 1.92
CA TYR A 29 12.66 -2.46 1.49
C TYR A 29 12.35 -1.35 2.50
N GLY A 30 11.09 -1.23 2.95
CA GLY A 30 10.73 -0.24 3.95
C GLY A 30 11.44 -0.43 5.29
N ASP A 31 11.48 -1.66 5.79
CA ASP A 31 12.16 -1.99 7.05
C ASP A 31 13.67 -1.66 7.00
N THR A 32 14.36 -2.12 5.95
CA THR A 32 15.80 -1.89 5.78
C THR A 32 16.19 -0.42 5.58
N HIS A 33 15.25 0.43 5.17
CA HIS A 33 15.48 1.86 4.93
C HIS A 33 14.80 2.76 5.98
N GLY A 34 14.25 2.19 7.06
CA GLY A 34 13.58 2.96 8.12
C GLY A 34 12.33 3.71 7.66
N LEU A 35 11.62 3.19 6.65
CA LEU A 35 10.45 3.83 6.06
C LEU A 35 9.17 3.49 6.84
N THR A 36 8.24 4.44 6.87
CA THR A 36 6.93 4.25 7.48
C THR A 36 6.00 3.45 6.56
N ILE A 37 5.61 2.25 6.99
CA ILE A 37 4.70 1.36 6.25
C ILE A 37 3.30 1.42 6.87
N ALA A 38 2.27 1.59 6.05
CA ALA A 38 0.88 1.46 6.48
C ALA A 38 0.50 -0.02 6.56
N VAL A 39 0.17 -0.48 7.77
CA VAL A 39 -0.31 -1.84 8.03
C VAL A 39 -1.70 -1.81 8.65
N PRO A 40 -2.58 -2.76 8.33
CA PRO A 40 -3.90 -2.84 8.95
C PRO A 40 -3.79 -3.20 10.45
N PRO A 41 -4.71 -2.71 11.30
CA PRO A 41 -4.69 -2.96 12.74
C PRO A 41 -5.02 -4.43 13.11
N THR A 42 -5.65 -5.17 12.21
CA THR A 42 -5.96 -6.59 12.34
C THR A 42 -5.50 -7.34 11.09
N GLU A 43 -5.41 -8.67 11.15
CA GLU A 43 -5.08 -9.47 9.97
C GLU A 43 -6.07 -9.19 8.82
N GLY A 44 -5.53 -8.87 7.65
CA GLY A 44 -6.32 -8.79 6.41
C GLY A 44 -6.26 -7.45 5.68
N TYR A 45 -7.44 -6.95 5.31
CA TYR A 45 -7.65 -5.82 4.40
C TYR A 45 -7.53 -4.49 5.14
N LEU A 46 -6.85 -3.55 4.52
CA LEU A 46 -6.79 -2.16 4.89
C LEU A 46 -8.07 -1.47 4.38
N GLY A 47 -9.20 -1.80 5.02
CA GLY A 47 -10.54 -1.28 4.70
C GLY A 47 -11.36 -2.17 3.77
N HIS A 48 -12.49 -2.66 4.28
CA HIS A 48 -13.58 -3.28 3.52
C HIS A 48 -14.91 -2.98 4.23
N PRO A 49 -15.97 -2.52 3.54
CA PRO A 49 -16.12 -2.38 2.09
C PRO A 49 -15.42 -1.15 1.47
N GLU A 50 -14.93 -0.22 2.29
CA GLU A 50 -14.30 1.02 1.86
C GLU A 50 -12.99 1.26 2.62
N PHE A 51 -12.01 1.87 1.96
CA PHE A 51 -10.83 2.42 2.63
C PHE A 51 -11.06 3.88 3.04
N LYS A 52 -10.79 4.19 4.32
CA LYS A 52 -10.72 5.55 4.84
C LYS A 52 -9.40 5.76 5.55
N ARG A 53 -8.78 6.93 5.38
CA ARG A 53 -7.50 7.25 6.01
C ARG A 53 -7.54 7.18 7.54
N SER A 54 -8.72 7.38 8.13
CA SER A 54 -8.95 7.29 9.57
C SER A 54 -8.81 5.87 10.14
N LEU A 55 -8.71 4.85 9.28
CA LEU A 55 -8.38 3.48 9.69
C LEU A 55 -6.91 3.32 10.08
N LEU A 56 -6.05 4.27 9.69
CA LEU A 56 -4.64 4.31 10.02
C LEU A 56 -4.39 5.39 11.08
N PRO A 57 -3.46 5.15 12.02
CA PRO A 57 -3.11 6.16 13.00
C PRO A 57 -2.45 7.37 12.32
N LYS A 58 -2.70 8.55 12.88
CA LYS A 58 -1.86 9.72 12.59
C LYS A 58 -0.53 9.52 13.30
N LEU A 59 0.56 9.60 12.55
CA LEU A 59 1.90 9.50 13.09
C LEU A 59 2.43 10.90 13.32
N ILE A 60 2.87 11.19 14.54
CA ILE A 60 3.34 12.51 14.95
C ILE A 60 4.78 12.36 15.45
N ASN A 61 5.67 13.22 14.98
CA ASN A 61 7.01 13.32 15.53
C ASN A 61 6.93 13.95 16.93
N PRO A 62 7.39 13.28 18.00
CA PRO A 62 7.25 13.77 19.38
C PRO A 62 8.10 15.01 19.67
N GLU A 63 9.19 15.23 18.93
CA GLU A 63 10.10 16.35 19.13
C GLU A 63 9.61 17.61 18.41
N THR A 64 9.09 17.46 17.19
CA THR A 64 8.69 18.60 16.35
C THR A 64 7.18 18.86 16.34
N GLY A 65 6.38 17.91 16.82
CA GLY A 65 4.92 17.94 16.73
C GLY A 65 4.38 17.81 15.30
N GLN A 66 5.24 17.58 14.30
CA GLN A 66 4.85 17.51 12.90
C GLN A 66 4.27 16.14 12.54
N GLN A 67 3.31 16.12 11.62
CA GLN A 67 2.75 14.88 11.09
C GLN A 67 3.75 14.17 10.19
N ILE A 68 4.00 12.90 10.46
CA ILE A 68 4.80 11.99 9.65
C ILE A 68 3.90 11.37 8.58
N SER A 69 4.38 11.36 7.33
CA SER A 69 3.67 10.74 6.20
C SER A 69 4.03 9.26 6.09
N TYR A 70 3.12 8.46 5.56
CA TYR A 70 3.44 7.10 5.17
C TYR A 70 4.33 7.10 3.91
N ASN A 71 5.26 6.15 3.83
CA ASN A 71 6.07 5.93 2.64
C ASN A 71 5.50 4.78 1.79
N ILE A 72 4.98 3.73 2.43
CA ILE A 72 4.60 2.50 1.72
C ILE A 72 3.19 2.04 2.13
N ILE A 73 2.33 1.78 1.14
CA ILE A 73 1.01 1.15 1.33
C ILE A 73 0.89 -0.05 0.39
N THR A 74 0.70 -1.27 0.90
CA THR A 74 0.73 -2.50 0.07
C THR A 74 -0.32 -3.56 0.42
N ASN A 75 -1.11 -3.35 1.47
CA ASN A 75 -2.14 -4.29 1.90
C ASN A 75 -3.37 -4.22 0.98
N HIS A 76 -4.18 -5.27 0.97
CA HIS A 76 -5.42 -5.27 0.20
C HIS A 76 -6.35 -4.15 0.68
N MET A 77 -6.85 -3.32 -0.22
CA MET A 77 -7.79 -2.24 0.08
C MET A 77 -8.70 -2.01 -1.11
N ARG A 78 -9.92 -1.53 -0.86
CA ARG A 78 -10.74 -0.88 -1.88
C ARG A 78 -10.16 0.48 -2.18
N PHE A 79 -9.56 0.64 -3.35
CA PHE A 79 -8.82 1.86 -3.68
C PHE A 79 -9.72 3.10 -3.70
N ASN A 80 -9.39 4.07 -2.85
CA ASN A 80 -9.94 5.42 -2.89
C ASN A 80 -8.77 6.39 -3.02
N TYR A 81 -8.67 7.02 -4.21
CA TYR A 81 -7.52 7.86 -4.54
C TYR A 81 -7.37 9.05 -3.59
N GLU A 82 -8.46 9.74 -3.24
CA GLU A 82 -8.41 10.93 -2.39
C GLU A 82 -7.99 10.59 -0.96
N GLU A 83 -8.49 9.46 -0.43
CA GLU A 83 -8.09 8.98 0.90
C GLU A 83 -6.61 8.57 0.95
N VAL A 84 -6.12 7.87 -0.10
CA VAL A 84 -4.72 7.45 -0.17
C VAL A 84 -3.79 8.63 -0.41
N LYS A 85 -4.13 9.52 -1.35
CA LYS A 85 -3.34 10.71 -1.69
C LYS A 85 -3.14 11.60 -0.49
N ALA A 86 -4.13 11.73 0.39
CA ALA A 86 -4.01 12.55 1.58
C ALA A 86 -3.10 11.97 2.68
N LEU A 87 -2.73 10.69 2.59
CA LEU A 87 -1.78 10.03 3.51
C LEU A 87 -0.34 10.03 2.99
N MET A 88 -0.16 10.25 1.70
CA MET A 88 1.07 9.98 0.99
C MET A 88 1.73 11.29 0.51
N PRO A 89 3.07 11.37 0.46
CA PRO A 89 3.78 12.52 -0.11
C PRO A 89 3.43 12.76 -1.58
N PHE A 90 3.55 14.01 -2.05
CA PHE A 90 3.19 14.40 -3.42
C PHE A 90 3.92 13.62 -4.53
N ASN A 91 5.15 13.18 -4.28
CA ASN A 91 5.96 12.45 -5.25
C ASN A 91 5.68 10.93 -5.31
N THR A 92 4.62 10.45 -4.66
CA THR A 92 4.27 9.03 -4.56
C THR A 92 4.05 8.37 -5.92
N LYS A 93 4.59 7.17 -6.09
CA LYS A 93 4.33 6.30 -7.25
C LYS A 93 3.28 5.25 -6.93
N TYR A 94 2.28 5.15 -7.78
CA TYR A 94 1.23 4.15 -7.70
C TYR A 94 1.54 3.03 -8.70
N ILE A 95 1.63 1.81 -8.19
CA ILE A 95 1.92 0.61 -8.98
C ILE A 95 0.92 -0.50 -8.65
N THR A 96 0.71 -1.41 -9.58
CA THR A 96 -0.10 -2.61 -9.40
C THR A 96 0.44 -3.75 -10.25
N LEU A 97 -0.08 -4.95 -10.03
CA LEU A 97 0.13 -6.10 -10.91
C LEU A 97 -1.21 -6.53 -11.49
N LEU A 98 -1.21 -6.87 -12.77
CA LEU A 98 -2.38 -7.45 -13.43
C LEU A 98 -2.01 -8.84 -13.94
N ARG A 99 -3.00 -9.72 -14.04
CA ARG A 99 -2.87 -11.06 -14.61
C ARG A 99 -3.99 -11.29 -15.62
N ASN A 100 -3.69 -12.07 -16.67
CA ASN A 100 -4.72 -12.49 -17.62
C ASN A 100 -5.86 -13.20 -16.88
N PRO A 101 -7.11 -12.77 -17.07
CA PRO A 101 -8.21 -13.30 -16.29
C PRO A 101 -8.52 -14.78 -16.52
N ASN A 102 -8.22 -15.29 -17.71
CA ASN A 102 -8.49 -16.68 -18.08
C ASN A 102 -7.56 -17.68 -17.37
N GLN A 103 -6.52 -17.21 -16.68
CA GLN A 103 -5.59 -18.07 -15.93
C GLN A 103 -6.00 -18.28 -14.47
N LEU A 104 -7.06 -17.65 -14.00
CA LEU A 104 -7.63 -17.91 -12.67
C LEU A 104 -8.79 -18.90 -12.85
N ASN A 105 -8.52 -20.19 -12.66
CA ASN A 105 -9.47 -21.31 -12.87
C ASN A 105 -10.65 -21.35 -11.87
N LYS A 106 -10.95 -20.25 -11.16
CA LYS A 106 -12.11 -20.14 -10.28
C LYS A 106 -12.73 -18.77 -10.45
N PHE A 107 -13.97 -18.73 -10.95
CA PHE A 107 -14.79 -17.52 -11.02
C PHE A 107 -14.91 -16.77 -9.68
N ASN A 108 -14.67 -17.45 -8.54
CA ASN A 108 -14.70 -16.87 -7.20
C ASN A 108 -13.39 -16.22 -6.72
N ASP A 109 -12.29 -16.32 -7.49
CA ASP A 109 -11.01 -15.67 -7.15
C ASP A 109 -10.95 -14.20 -7.63
N TRP A 110 -11.87 -13.80 -8.51
CA TRP A 110 -12.14 -12.41 -8.89
C TRP A 110 -12.93 -11.68 -7.82
N LYS A 111 -12.43 -11.67 -6.59
CA LYS A 111 -12.85 -10.62 -5.68
C LYS A 111 -12.14 -9.35 -6.15
N VAL A 112 -12.77 -8.65 -7.09
CA VAL A 112 -12.57 -7.20 -7.23
C VAL A 112 -13.11 -6.63 -5.92
N ILE A 113 -12.23 -6.59 -4.91
CA ILE A 113 -12.40 -5.83 -3.68
C ILE A 113 -11.59 -4.54 -3.83
#